data_AF-A0A0B8PPV7-F1
#
_entry.id   AF-A0A0B8PPV7-F1
#
_cell.length_a   1.000
_cell.length_b   1.000
_cell.length_c   1.000
_cell.angle_alpha   90.00
_cell.angle_beta   90.00
_cell.angle_gamma   90.00
#
_symmetry.space_group_name_H-M   'P 1'
#
loop_
_entity.id
_entity.type
_entity.pdbx_description
1 polymer ?
#
loop_
_entity_poly.entity_id
_entity_poly.type
_entity_poly.pdbx_seq_one_letter_code
_entity_poly.pdbx_strand_id
1 'polypeptide(L)'
;MRHELVVSLIKSLPKTLRRNFVPAPNYADAFLARVTPLEAPLLDSLEKELRRMTGVEVLREDWKLEQVPEHLKVTYRAVDHRNRKLKESQDLYELKDQLKEKVQQTLSKVADDDIEQQDLRTWSFGEIPRVYQQKRGGYQVKAFPAIVDAKQSVEIKLFETEYEQQQAMQAGQRRLILLNVPSPIKYLHQNLPNKSKLGLYFNPYGKVLDLIDDCIACGVDKLIEEQGGLVWEPEKFEALKEHVRAELGDTVVEIAKQVETILTTAFSINKKLKGRVDLSMAFALSDIKAQLEALIYRGFATDCGWKRLPDILRYMKAIERRMEKLPIDPNKDRIQLLKIEAVTKEYQELKNKIPKGAVVPEAVKEIHWMLQELRVSFFAQQLGTPYPVSDKRVRNAIENC
;
A
#
# COMPACT_ATOMS: atom_id res chain seq x y z
N MET A 1 -21.14 31.23 -12.56
CA MET A 1 -20.63 29.85 -12.33
C MET A 1 -21.39 29.08 -11.26
N ARG A 2 -21.58 29.58 -10.02
CA ARG A 2 -22.32 28.81 -8.98
C ARG A 2 -23.78 28.51 -9.34
N HIS A 3 -24.53 29.49 -9.86
CA HIS A 3 -25.91 29.29 -10.32
C HIS A 3 -25.99 28.24 -11.44
N GLU A 4 -25.16 28.40 -12.47
CA GLU A 4 -25.08 27.47 -13.60
C GLU A 4 -24.76 26.02 -13.17
N LEU A 5 -23.84 25.83 -12.22
CA LEU A 5 -23.53 24.53 -11.63
C LEU A 5 -24.77 23.94 -10.94
N VAL A 6 -25.46 24.71 -10.10
CA VAL A 6 -26.66 24.23 -9.41
C VAL A 6 -27.78 23.88 -10.40
N VAL A 7 -28.00 24.72 -11.42
CA VAL A 7 -28.96 24.42 -12.50
C VAL A 7 -28.57 23.13 -13.23
N SER A 8 -27.29 22.95 -13.54
CA SER A 8 -26.81 21.73 -14.21
C SER A 8 -26.97 20.49 -13.35
N LEU A 9 -26.70 20.59 -12.04
CA LEU A 9 -26.92 19.51 -11.09
C LEU A 9 -28.42 19.13 -11.05
N ILE A 10 -29.33 20.10 -10.88
CA ILE A 10 -30.77 19.82 -10.90
C ILE A 10 -31.19 19.16 -12.22
N LYS A 11 -30.59 19.58 -13.34
CA LYS A 11 -30.86 19.01 -14.66
C LYS A 11 -30.34 17.58 -14.84
N SER A 12 -29.32 17.17 -14.09
CA SER A 12 -28.74 15.82 -14.16
C SER A 12 -29.58 14.75 -13.43
N LEU A 13 -30.52 15.18 -12.58
CA LEU A 13 -31.44 14.28 -11.90
C LEU A 13 -32.30 13.45 -12.89
N PRO A 14 -32.70 12.21 -12.52
CA PRO A 14 -33.65 11.41 -13.26
C PRO A 14 -34.93 12.18 -13.58
N LYS A 15 -35.52 11.91 -14.76
CA LYS A 15 -36.72 12.61 -15.25
C LYS A 15 -37.87 12.62 -14.23
N THR A 16 -38.02 11.54 -13.46
CA THR A 16 -39.04 11.35 -12.42
C THR A 16 -38.89 12.31 -11.24
N LEU A 17 -37.66 12.67 -10.88
CA LEU A 17 -37.35 13.64 -9.81
C LEU A 17 -37.28 15.06 -10.37
N ARG A 18 -36.60 15.24 -11.51
CA ARG A 18 -36.37 16.55 -12.14
C ARG A 18 -37.65 17.33 -12.41
N ARG A 19 -38.76 16.66 -12.72
CA ARG A 19 -40.08 17.31 -12.94
C ARG A 19 -40.59 18.14 -11.75
N ASN A 20 -40.15 17.81 -10.53
CA ASN A 20 -40.52 18.54 -9.31
C ASN A 20 -39.72 19.84 -9.12
N PHE A 21 -38.69 20.05 -9.94
CA PHE A 21 -37.77 21.18 -9.87
C PHE A 21 -37.80 22.00 -11.17
N VAL A 22 -38.96 22.09 -11.82
CA VAL A 22 -39.14 22.87 -13.05
C VAL A 22 -39.88 24.18 -12.71
N PRO A 23 -39.34 25.36 -13.07
CA PRO A 23 -38.09 25.59 -13.82
C PRO A 23 -36.83 25.47 -12.94
N ALA A 24 -35.84 24.69 -13.39
CA ALA A 24 -34.59 24.47 -12.63
C ALA A 24 -33.85 25.75 -12.21
N PRO A 25 -33.80 26.84 -13.03
CA PRO A 25 -33.24 28.12 -12.62
C PRO A 25 -33.87 28.69 -11.34
N ASN A 26 -35.20 28.64 -11.21
CA ASN A 26 -35.91 29.21 -10.06
C ASN A 26 -35.53 28.49 -8.76
N TYR A 27 -35.38 27.17 -8.81
CA TYR A 27 -34.93 26.37 -7.66
C TYR A 27 -33.46 26.63 -7.33
N ALA A 28 -32.61 26.84 -8.34
CA ALA A 28 -31.21 27.21 -8.13
C ALA A 28 -31.09 28.59 -7.45
N ASP A 29 -31.89 29.58 -7.87
CA ASP A 29 -31.95 30.90 -7.25
C ASP A 29 -32.44 30.82 -5.80
N ALA A 30 -33.52 30.06 -5.56
CA ALA A 30 -34.07 29.85 -4.22
C ALA A 30 -33.08 29.13 -3.29
N PHE A 31 -32.30 28.18 -3.82
CA PHE A 31 -31.24 27.49 -3.10
C PHE A 31 -30.12 28.46 -2.70
N LEU A 32 -29.57 29.19 -3.67
CA LEU A 32 -28.45 30.10 -3.44
C LEU A 32 -28.80 31.26 -2.50
N ALA A 33 -30.08 31.66 -2.43
CA ALA A 33 -30.55 32.68 -1.50
C ALA A 33 -30.67 32.19 -0.04
N ARG A 34 -30.68 30.86 0.19
CA ARG A 34 -30.93 30.26 1.53
C ARG A 34 -29.69 29.66 2.18
N VAL A 35 -28.68 29.29 1.39
CA VAL A 35 -27.49 28.60 1.90
C VAL A 35 -26.35 29.55 2.22
N THR A 36 -25.66 29.29 3.33
CA THR A 36 -24.39 29.94 3.65
C THR A 36 -23.25 29.20 2.96
N PRO A 37 -22.36 29.89 2.22
CA PRO A 37 -21.20 29.25 1.63
C PRO A 37 -20.30 28.57 2.68
N LEU A 38 -19.75 27.40 2.33
CA LEU A 38 -18.77 26.63 3.12
C LEU A 38 -19.27 26.03 4.45
N GLU A 39 -20.55 26.11 4.78
CA GLU A 39 -21.10 25.43 5.97
C GLU A 39 -21.19 23.91 5.81
N ALA A 40 -21.46 23.43 4.60
CA ALA A 40 -21.62 22.01 4.31
C ALA A 40 -21.26 21.68 2.84
N PRO A 41 -21.02 20.40 2.50
CA PRO A 41 -20.85 19.98 1.11
C PRO A 41 -22.04 20.39 0.23
N LEU A 42 -21.76 20.73 -1.03
CA LEU A 42 -22.76 21.30 -1.94
C LEU A 42 -23.96 20.36 -2.17
N LEU A 43 -23.71 19.07 -2.42
CA LEU A 43 -24.78 18.09 -2.65
C LEU A 43 -25.61 17.85 -1.39
N ASP A 44 -24.99 17.75 -0.22
CA ASP A 44 -25.69 17.61 1.07
C ASP A 44 -26.65 18.79 1.30
N SER A 45 -26.17 20.00 1.00
CA SER A 45 -26.96 21.22 1.10
C SER A 45 -28.12 21.22 0.10
N LEU A 46 -27.86 20.81 -1.15
CA LEU A 46 -28.89 20.72 -2.20
C LEU A 46 -29.98 19.70 -1.84
N GLU A 47 -29.60 18.50 -1.42
CA GLU A 47 -30.52 17.43 -1.03
C GLU A 47 -31.46 17.92 0.10
N LYS A 48 -30.89 18.58 1.11
CA LYS A 48 -31.64 19.15 2.23
C LYS A 48 -32.59 20.27 1.81
N GLU A 49 -32.11 21.23 1.03
CA GLU A 49 -32.90 22.41 0.65
C GLU A 49 -33.97 22.10 -0.41
N LEU A 50 -33.67 21.24 -1.40
CA LEU A 50 -34.67 20.80 -2.38
C LEU A 50 -35.82 20.03 -1.72
N ARG A 51 -35.52 19.20 -0.72
CA ARG A 51 -36.54 18.55 0.10
C ARG A 51 -37.36 19.54 0.91
N ARG A 52 -36.74 20.57 1.50
CA ARG A 52 -37.48 21.63 2.21
C ARG A 52 -38.41 22.41 1.31
N MET A 53 -38.02 22.63 0.04
CA MET A 53 -38.82 23.39 -0.92
C MET A 53 -39.99 22.58 -1.52
N THR A 54 -39.83 21.27 -1.68
CA THR A 54 -40.79 20.45 -2.47
C THR A 54 -41.37 19.25 -1.73
N GLY A 55 -40.79 18.85 -0.59
CA GLY A 55 -41.07 17.60 0.10
C GLY A 55 -40.45 16.35 -0.54
N VAL A 56 -39.88 16.46 -1.74
CA VAL A 56 -39.28 15.33 -2.47
C VAL A 56 -37.88 15.05 -1.95
N GLU A 57 -37.61 13.79 -1.63
CA GLU A 57 -36.29 13.32 -1.23
C GLU A 57 -35.45 13.01 -2.48
N VAL A 58 -34.24 13.56 -2.52
CA VAL A 58 -33.22 13.27 -3.54
C VAL A 58 -32.08 12.56 -2.83
N LEU A 59 -31.74 11.36 -3.30
CA LEU A 59 -30.66 10.56 -2.74
C LEU A 59 -29.35 10.83 -3.48
N ARG A 60 -28.22 10.49 -2.84
CA ARG A 60 -26.89 10.70 -3.42
C ARG A 60 -26.72 10.01 -4.78
N GLU A 61 -27.31 8.83 -4.93
CA GLU A 61 -27.28 8.02 -6.15
C GLU A 61 -28.13 8.58 -7.31
N ASP A 62 -29.02 9.54 -7.03
CA ASP A 62 -29.81 10.20 -8.07
C ASP A 62 -29.00 11.21 -8.89
N TRP A 63 -27.88 11.72 -8.36
CA TRP A 63 -27.07 12.71 -9.06
C TRP A 63 -26.21 12.06 -10.15
N LYS A 64 -26.54 12.34 -11.42
CA LYS A 64 -25.74 11.91 -12.58
C LYS A 64 -24.63 12.92 -12.86
N LEU A 65 -23.60 12.93 -12.03
CA LEU A 65 -22.52 13.92 -12.07
C LEU A 65 -21.76 13.92 -13.40
N GLU A 66 -21.75 12.80 -14.12
CA GLU A 66 -21.21 12.65 -15.46
C GLU A 66 -21.92 13.53 -16.52
N GLN A 67 -23.15 13.96 -16.25
CA GLN A 67 -23.92 14.85 -17.14
C GLN A 67 -23.64 16.34 -16.90
N VAL A 68 -22.90 16.69 -15.85
CA VAL A 68 -22.51 18.08 -15.58
C VAL A 68 -21.45 18.50 -16.62
N PRO A 69 -21.62 19.64 -17.31
CA PRO A 69 -20.64 20.16 -18.25
C PRO A 69 -19.24 20.29 -17.66
N GLU A 70 -18.23 20.00 -18.47
CA GLU A 70 -16.82 19.98 -18.05
C GLU A 70 -16.34 21.31 -17.44
N HIS A 71 -16.82 22.45 -17.94
CA HIS A 71 -16.43 23.78 -17.43
C HIS A 71 -17.00 24.11 -16.05
N LEU A 72 -17.93 23.30 -15.54
CA LEU A 72 -18.53 23.44 -14.21
C LEU A 72 -17.91 22.49 -13.18
N LYS A 73 -17.09 21.53 -13.65
CA LYS A 73 -16.33 20.64 -12.78
C LYS A 73 -15.09 21.36 -12.25
N VAL A 74 -14.68 20.98 -11.04
CA VAL A 74 -13.45 21.50 -10.44
C VAL A 74 -12.28 21.12 -11.34
N THR A 75 -11.50 22.11 -11.75
CA THR A 75 -10.26 21.89 -12.48
C THR A 75 -9.10 22.36 -11.62
N TYR A 76 -8.16 21.47 -11.35
CA TYR A 76 -6.92 21.79 -10.67
C TYR A 76 -5.92 22.33 -11.69
N ARG A 77 -5.30 23.46 -11.36
CA ARG A 77 -4.26 24.08 -12.19
C ARG A 77 -3.00 24.26 -11.37
N ALA A 78 -1.92 23.63 -11.81
CA ALA A 78 -0.59 23.90 -11.28
C ALA A 78 0.01 25.09 -12.02
N VAL A 79 0.53 26.06 -11.27
CA VAL A 79 1.17 27.26 -11.80
C VAL A 79 2.60 27.39 -11.27
N ASP A 80 3.47 28.06 -12.02
CA ASP A 80 4.83 28.39 -11.57
C ASP A 80 4.86 29.69 -10.73
N HIS A 81 6.06 30.08 -10.27
CA HIS A 81 6.30 31.31 -9.51
C HIS A 81 5.92 32.61 -10.25
N ARG A 82 5.69 32.56 -11.58
CA ARG A 82 5.22 33.69 -12.40
C ARG A 82 3.73 33.56 -12.74
N ASN A 83 2.98 32.71 -12.03
CA ASN A 83 1.58 32.35 -12.32
C ASN A 83 1.35 31.77 -13.72
N ARG A 84 2.38 31.24 -14.39
CA ARG A 84 2.21 30.58 -15.70
C ARG A 84 1.68 29.17 -15.49
N LYS A 85 0.65 28.80 -16.25
CA LYS A 85 0.07 27.45 -16.24
C LYS A 85 1.14 26.42 -16.63
N LEU A 86 1.42 25.48 -15.72
CA LEU A 86 2.27 24.33 -16.00
C LEU A 86 1.45 23.21 -16.62
N LYS A 87 0.40 22.79 -15.90
CA LYS A 87 -0.58 21.79 -16.32
C LYS A 87 -1.91 22.04 -15.60
N GLU A 88 -2.97 21.45 -16.12
CA GLU A 88 -4.27 21.41 -15.48
C GLU A 88 -4.91 20.03 -15.72
N SER A 89 -5.63 19.51 -14.73
CA SER A 89 -6.46 18.32 -14.84
C SER A 89 -7.66 18.48 -13.90
N GLN A 90 -8.72 17.74 -14.17
CA GLN A 90 -9.86 17.61 -13.25
C GLN A 90 -9.59 16.61 -12.12
N ASP A 91 -8.54 15.80 -12.26
CA ASP A 91 -8.06 14.89 -11.22
C ASP A 91 -6.74 15.45 -10.63
N LEU A 92 -6.77 15.75 -9.33
CA LEU A 92 -5.60 16.28 -8.61
C LEU A 92 -4.45 15.26 -8.55
N TYR A 93 -4.74 13.98 -8.40
CA TYR A 93 -3.71 12.94 -8.32
C TYR A 93 -3.10 12.69 -9.68
N GLU A 94 -3.90 12.69 -10.74
CA GLU A 94 -3.38 12.66 -12.11
C GLU A 94 -2.50 13.89 -12.38
N LEU A 95 -2.93 15.09 -11.96
CA LEU A 95 -2.12 16.30 -12.10
C LEU A 95 -0.79 16.20 -11.35
N LYS A 96 -0.80 15.65 -10.13
CA LYS A 96 0.41 15.42 -9.32
C LYS A 96 1.33 14.40 -9.99
N ASP A 97 0.81 13.25 -10.41
CA ASP A 97 1.56 12.20 -11.08
C ASP A 97 2.24 12.74 -12.35
N GLN A 98 1.48 13.48 -13.17
CA GLN A 98 1.97 14.14 -14.37
C GLN A 98 3.04 15.23 -14.14
N LEU A 99 3.16 15.73 -12.91
CA LEU A 99 4.12 16.77 -12.52
C LEU A 99 5.22 16.24 -11.60
N LYS A 100 5.18 14.97 -11.18
CA LYS A 100 6.09 14.39 -10.18
C LYS A 100 7.55 14.63 -10.53
N GLU A 101 7.97 14.33 -11.76
CA GLU A 101 9.34 14.57 -12.23
C GLU A 101 9.72 16.06 -12.20
N LYS A 102 8.77 16.94 -12.55
CA LYS A 102 9.00 18.38 -12.57
C LYS A 102 9.07 18.98 -11.16
N VAL A 103 8.27 18.46 -10.24
CA VAL A 103 8.34 18.81 -8.82
C VAL A 103 9.69 18.35 -8.27
N GLN A 104 10.09 17.10 -8.53
CA GLN A 104 11.41 16.60 -8.13
C GLN A 104 12.55 17.48 -8.64
N GLN A 105 12.57 17.82 -9.94
CA GLN A 105 13.57 18.72 -10.51
C GLN A 105 13.53 20.12 -9.89
N THR A 106 12.35 20.60 -9.48
CA THR A 106 12.21 21.90 -8.83
C THR A 106 12.73 21.83 -7.39
N LEU A 107 12.46 20.75 -6.66
CA LEU A 107 13.01 20.52 -5.32
C LEU A 107 14.53 20.49 -5.37
N SER A 108 15.13 19.72 -6.28
CA SER A 108 16.58 19.64 -6.46
C SER A 108 17.22 20.99 -6.83
N LYS A 109 16.56 21.82 -7.66
CA LYS A 109 17.09 23.17 -8.03
C LYS A 109 16.93 24.23 -6.94
N VAL A 110 16.03 23.99 -5.99
CA VAL A 110 15.71 24.93 -4.92
C VAL A 110 16.46 24.59 -3.64
N ALA A 111 16.81 23.32 -3.44
CA ALA A 111 17.72 22.89 -2.39
C ALA A 111 19.04 23.66 -2.45
N ASP A 112 19.62 23.92 -1.29
CA ASP A 112 21.03 24.31 -1.20
C ASP A 112 21.87 23.15 -1.75
N ASP A 113 22.92 23.45 -2.52
CA ASP A 113 23.75 22.45 -3.22
C ASP A 113 24.32 21.37 -2.27
N ASP A 114 24.33 21.64 -0.96
CA ASP A 114 24.86 20.76 0.07
C ASP A 114 23.89 19.65 0.55
N ILE A 115 22.58 19.76 0.25
CA ILE A 115 21.57 18.80 0.77
C ILE A 115 21.53 17.52 -0.06
N GLU A 116 21.43 17.64 -1.38
CA GLU A 116 21.40 16.46 -2.25
C GLU A 116 22.83 15.98 -2.49
N GLN A 117 23.11 14.75 -2.10
CA GLN A 117 24.43 14.14 -2.19
C GLN A 117 24.33 12.77 -2.84
N GLN A 118 25.36 12.37 -3.58
CA GLN A 118 25.37 11.12 -4.35
C GLN A 118 26.62 10.29 -4.06
N ASP A 119 26.59 9.03 -4.48
CA ASP A 119 27.71 8.09 -4.35
C ASP A 119 28.27 7.95 -2.92
N LEU A 120 27.41 8.15 -1.92
CA LEU A 120 27.76 8.04 -0.52
C LEU A 120 27.87 6.56 -0.14
N ARG A 121 28.94 6.21 0.57
CA ARG A 121 29.15 4.84 1.09
C ARG A 121 29.27 4.80 2.60
N THR A 122 29.46 5.95 3.24
CA THR A 122 29.55 6.14 4.68
C THR A 122 28.66 7.32 5.07
N TRP A 123 28.36 7.47 6.36
CA TRP A 123 27.65 8.64 6.86
C TRP A 123 28.60 9.84 6.92
N SER A 124 28.72 10.61 5.83
CA SER A 124 29.66 11.74 5.70
C SER A 124 28.99 13.10 5.50
N PHE A 125 27.69 13.20 5.81
CA PHE A 125 26.83 14.31 5.42
C PHE A 125 26.18 15.06 6.59
N GLY A 126 26.59 14.75 7.83
CA GLY A 126 26.04 15.38 9.03
C GLY A 126 24.61 14.91 9.36
N GLU A 127 23.89 15.71 10.14
CA GLU A 127 22.49 15.44 10.49
C GLU A 127 21.59 15.71 9.27
N ILE A 128 20.66 14.78 9.00
CA ILE A 128 19.62 14.99 7.99
C ILE A 128 18.42 15.63 8.69
N PRO A 129 17.93 16.80 8.24
CA PRO A 129 16.73 17.38 8.81
C PRO A 129 15.50 16.58 8.38
N ARG A 130 14.57 16.35 9.32
CA ARG A 130 13.28 15.68 9.04
C ARG A 130 12.42 16.43 8.04
N VAL A 131 12.51 17.76 8.03
CA VAL A 131 11.78 18.62 7.11
C VAL A 131 12.71 19.74 6.67
N TYR A 132 12.84 19.92 5.37
CA TYR A 132 13.50 21.07 4.77
C TYR A 132 12.45 22.11 4.38
N GLN A 133 12.65 23.37 4.77
CA GLN A 133 11.77 24.48 4.42
C GLN A 133 12.58 25.67 3.92
N GLN A 134 12.27 26.15 2.73
CA GLN A 134 12.91 27.35 2.16
C GLN A 134 11.86 28.27 1.55
N LYS A 135 12.01 29.59 1.75
CA LYS A 135 11.17 30.60 1.10
C LYS A 135 11.89 31.10 -0.16
N ARG A 136 11.32 30.87 -1.34
CA ARG A 136 11.88 31.35 -2.61
C ARG A 136 10.75 31.89 -3.50
N GLY A 137 10.87 33.14 -3.94
CA GLY A 137 9.90 33.78 -4.84
C GLY A 137 8.47 33.92 -4.27
N GLY A 138 8.33 34.14 -2.95
CA GLY A 138 7.03 34.30 -2.30
C GLY A 138 6.31 32.99 -1.91
N TYR A 139 6.86 31.83 -2.27
CA TYR A 139 6.35 30.51 -1.88
C TYR A 139 7.27 29.82 -0.88
N GLN A 140 6.68 29.08 0.06
CA GLN A 140 7.41 28.21 0.99
C GLN A 140 7.46 26.80 0.40
N VAL A 141 8.66 26.36 0.01
CA VAL A 141 8.91 25.00 -0.43
C VAL A 141 9.14 24.15 0.82
N LYS A 142 8.30 23.14 1.03
CA LYS A 142 8.44 22.13 2.08
C LYS A 142 8.85 20.82 1.40
N ALA A 143 9.93 20.23 1.87
CA ALA A 143 10.44 18.97 1.35
C ALA A 143 10.91 18.06 2.50
N PHE A 144 11.05 16.78 2.20
CA PHE A 144 11.35 15.74 3.16
C PHE A 144 12.60 14.97 2.71
N PRO A 145 13.80 15.34 3.21
CA PRO A 145 15.04 14.67 2.83
C PRO A 145 15.08 13.22 3.33
N ALA A 146 15.58 12.30 2.52
CA ALA A 146 15.85 10.92 2.93
C ALA A 146 17.07 10.34 2.23
N ILE A 147 17.70 9.38 2.90
CA ILE A 147 18.70 8.49 2.30
C ILE A 147 17.97 7.52 1.37
N VAL A 148 18.47 7.33 0.16
CA VAL A 148 17.88 6.48 -0.88
C VAL A 148 18.88 5.40 -1.27
N ASP A 149 18.39 4.17 -1.42
CA ASP A 149 19.18 3.06 -1.95
C ASP A 149 19.54 3.29 -3.43
N ALA A 150 20.84 3.45 -3.72
CA ALA A 150 21.40 3.52 -5.07
C ALA A 150 22.23 2.27 -5.44
N LYS A 151 21.88 1.13 -4.83
CA LYS A 151 22.48 -0.21 -4.98
C LYS A 151 23.90 -0.33 -4.45
N GLN A 152 24.87 0.37 -5.06
CA GLN A 152 26.29 0.31 -4.68
C GLN A 152 26.74 1.50 -3.82
N SER A 153 25.80 2.39 -3.53
CA SER A 153 25.93 3.61 -2.75
C SER A 153 24.55 3.98 -2.21
N VAL A 154 24.50 5.08 -1.48
CA VAL A 154 23.26 5.79 -1.16
C VAL A 154 23.33 7.22 -1.66
N GLU A 155 22.17 7.84 -1.79
CA GLU A 155 22.01 9.24 -2.17
C GLU A 155 21.09 9.94 -1.18
N ILE A 156 21.20 11.25 -1.02
CA ILE A 156 20.22 12.05 -0.29
C ILE A 156 19.32 12.73 -1.32
N LYS A 157 18.01 12.49 -1.22
CA LYS A 157 17.00 13.10 -2.08
C LYS A 157 15.89 13.75 -1.28
N LEU A 158 15.29 14.77 -1.86
CA LEU A 158 14.11 15.43 -1.32
C LEU A 158 12.83 14.76 -1.82
N PHE A 159 11.89 14.51 -0.91
CA PHE A 159 10.57 13.97 -1.23
C PHE A 159 9.46 14.98 -0.93
N GLU A 160 8.29 14.79 -1.56
CA GLU A 160 7.12 15.66 -1.39
C GLU A 160 6.33 15.35 -0.11
N THR A 161 6.43 14.12 0.38
CA THR A 161 5.64 13.64 1.52
C THR A 161 6.51 12.91 2.55
N GLU A 162 6.09 13.00 3.82
CA GLU A 162 6.73 12.27 4.92
C GLU A 162 6.64 10.75 4.72
N TYR A 163 5.58 10.25 4.10
CA TYR A 163 5.45 8.82 3.81
C TYR A 163 6.52 8.33 2.82
N GLU A 164 6.70 9.03 1.70
CA GLU A 164 7.75 8.69 0.72
C GLU A 164 9.14 8.78 1.34
N GLN A 165 9.37 9.79 2.19
CA GLN A 165 10.59 9.95 2.96
C GLN A 165 10.86 8.74 3.85
N GLN A 166 9.89 8.29 4.65
CA GLN A 166 10.07 7.15 5.55
C GLN A 166 10.39 5.85 4.79
N GLN A 167 9.66 5.59 3.70
CA GLN A 167 9.89 4.41 2.85
C GLN A 167 11.29 4.42 2.21
N ALA A 168 11.68 5.56 1.64
CA ALA A 168 13.00 5.72 1.05
C ALA A 168 14.10 5.60 2.11
N MET A 169 13.92 6.28 3.25
CA MET A 169 14.87 6.30 4.36
C MET A 169 15.10 4.92 4.95
N GLN A 170 14.06 4.08 5.07
CA GLN A 170 14.19 2.70 5.51
C GLN A 170 15.11 1.90 4.57
N ALA A 171 14.82 1.91 3.27
CA ALA A 171 15.63 1.22 2.28
C ALA A 171 17.06 1.79 2.20
N GLY A 172 17.21 3.11 2.30
CA GLY A 172 18.49 3.82 2.27
C GLY A 172 19.37 3.52 3.49
N GLN A 173 18.83 3.57 4.71
CA GLN A 173 19.58 3.22 5.91
C GLN A 173 19.97 1.74 5.92
N ARG A 174 19.07 0.85 5.49
CA ARG A 174 19.40 -0.57 5.28
C ARG A 174 20.59 -0.72 4.32
N ARG A 175 20.57 -0.04 3.17
CA ARG A 175 21.69 -0.05 2.22
C ARG A 175 22.98 0.48 2.86
N LEU A 176 22.92 1.63 3.53
CA LEU A 176 24.09 2.24 4.14
C LEU A 176 24.71 1.34 5.22
N ILE A 177 23.89 0.68 6.03
CA ILE A 177 24.35 -0.32 7.01
C ILE A 177 25.04 -1.47 6.28
N LEU A 178 24.42 -2.04 5.24
CA LEU A 178 24.98 -3.16 4.48
C LEU A 178 26.28 -2.82 3.74
N LEU A 179 26.52 -1.55 3.41
CA LEU A 179 27.79 -1.09 2.85
C LEU A 179 28.91 -1.03 3.91
N ASN A 180 28.56 -0.92 5.20
CA ASN A 180 29.51 -0.70 6.30
C ASN A 180 29.60 -1.86 7.30
N VAL A 181 28.78 -2.91 7.13
CA VAL A 181 28.78 -4.12 7.96
C VAL A 181 29.28 -5.31 7.14
N PRO A 182 30.19 -6.17 7.69
CA PRO A 182 30.62 -7.38 7.01
C PRO A 182 29.45 -8.30 6.63
N SER A 183 29.49 -8.85 5.43
CA SER A 183 28.43 -9.74 4.94
C SER A 183 28.27 -10.98 5.84
N PRO A 184 27.05 -11.31 6.29
CA PRO A 184 26.80 -12.48 7.13
C PRO A 184 26.76 -13.80 6.33
N ILE A 185 26.95 -13.78 4.99
CA ILE A 185 26.79 -14.96 4.12
C ILE A 185 27.67 -16.13 4.57
N LYS A 186 28.94 -15.87 4.92
CA LYS A 186 29.86 -16.93 5.39
C LYS A 186 29.37 -17.53 6.71
N TYR A 187 28.93 -16.69 7.64
CA TYR A 187 28.39 -17.12 8.94
C TYR A 187 27.10 -17.93 8.75
N LEU A 188 26.20 -17.47 7.89
CA LEU A 188 24.98 -18.17 7.52
C LEU A 188 25.28 -19.56 6.95
N HIS A 189 26.24 -19.67 6.01
CA HIS A 189 26.63 -20.96 5.46
C HIS A 189 27.24 -21.91 6.49
N GLN A 190 27.91 -21.40 7.52
CA GLN A 190 28.48 -22.25 8.57
C GLN A 190 27.41 -22.72 9.57
N ASN A 191 26.44 -21.86 9.90
CA ASN A 191 25.48 -22.10 10.98
C ASN A 191 24.10 -22.63 10.51
N LEU A 192 23.82 -22.59 9.21
CA LEU A 192 22.58 -23.14 8.67
C LEU A 192 22.69 -24.68 8.50
N PRO A 193 21.74 -25.48 9.03
CA PRO A 193 21.71 -26.92 8.81
C PRO A 193 21.69 -27.28 7.31
N ASN A 194 22.34 -28.38 6.91
CA ASN A 194 22.39 -28.79 5.50
C ASN A 194 21.00 -29.00 4.88
N LYS A 195 20.05 -29.52 5.66
CA LYS A 195 18.65 -29.64 5.24
C LYS A 195 18.06 -28.27 4.88
N SER A 196 18.31 -27.25 5.70
CA SER A 196 17.80 -25.91 5.44
C SER A 196 18.50 -25.24 4.26
N LYS A 197 19.81 -25.46 4.07
CA LYS A 197 20.50 -25.02 2.84
C LYS A 197 19.85 -25.60 1.58
N LEU A 198 19.46 -26.88 1.61
CA LEU A 198 18.76 -27.53 0.50
C LEU A 198 17.34 -26.99 0.32
N GLY A 199 16.61 -26.74 1.41
CA GLY A 199 15.25 -26.18 1.34
C GLY A 199 15.18 -24.80 0.68
N LEU A 200 16.23 -23.97 0.79
CA LEU A 200 16.33 -22.69 0.07
C LEU A 200 16.39 -22.84 -1.46
N TYR A 201 16.79 -24.01 -1.99
CA TYR A 201 16.74 -24.28 -3.44
C TYR A 201 15.31 -24.51 -3.95
N PHE A 202 14.33 -24.67 -3.07
CA PHE A 202 12.92 -24.70 -3.46
C PHE A 202 12.35 -23.31 -3.77
N ASN A 203 13.18 -22.26 -3.73
CA ASN A 203 12.82 -20.92 -4.18
C ASN A 203 12.25 -20.96 -5.61
N PRO A 204 10.96 -20.64 -5.82
CA PRO A 204 10.37 -20.62 -7.16
C PRO A 204 10.85 -19.43 -8.00
N TYR A 205 11.48 -18.43 -7.38
CA TYR A 205 11.72 -17.12 -8.00
C TYR A 205 13.18 -16.68 -7.86
N GLY A 206 13.94 -16.85 -8.93
CA GLY A 206 15.30 -16.30 -9.05
C GLY A 206 16.37 -17.17 -8.40
N LYS A 207 17.51 -16.55 -8.07
CA LYS A 207 18.68 -17.27 -7.56
C LYS A 207 18.58 -17.41 -6.04
N VAL A 208 19.16 -18.47 -5.49
CA VAL A 208 19.25 -18.65 -4.02
C VAL A 208 19.93 -17.46 -3.34
N LEU A 209 20.91 -16.84 -4.01
CA LEU A 209 21.56 -15.63 -3.51
C LEU A 209 20.59 -14.45 -3.37
N ASP A 210 19.66 -14.25 -4.31
CA ASP A 210 18.64 -13.19 -4.18
C ASP A 210 17.77 -13.39 -2.93
N LEU A 211 17.46 -14.64 -2.59
CA LEU A 211 16.69 -14.98 -1.38
C LEU A 211 17.51 -14.80 -0.10
N ILE A 212 18.81 -15.10 -0.14
CA ILE A 212 19.72 -14.84 0.98
C ILE A 212 19.82 -13.33 1.20
N ASP A 213 19.97 -12.54 0.14
CA ASP A 213 19.99 -11.07 0.22
C ASP A 213 18.67 -10.53 0.78
N ASP A 214 17.52 -11.12 0.42
CA ASP A 214 16.21 -10.78 1.00
C ASP A 214 16.14 -11.12 2.51
N CYS A 215 16.65 -12.28 2.94
CA CYS A 215 16.73 -12.61 4.37
C CYS A 215 17.65 -11.65 5.13
N ILE A 216 18.76 -11.23 4.52
CA ILE A 216 19.69 -10.25 5.09
C ILE A 216 19.00 -8.89 5.23
N ALA A 217 18.31 -8.44 4.18
CA ALA A 217 17.57 -7.19 4.19
C ALA A 217 16.49 -7.17 5.28
N CYS A 218 15.69 -8.23 5.37
CA CYS A 218 14.70 -8.42 6.43
C CYS A 218 15.33 -8.44 7.83
N GLY A 219 16.52 -9.03 7.99
CA GLY A 219 17.25 -9.06 9.25
C GLY A 219 17.76 -7.69 9.68
N VAL A 220 18.26 -6.89 8.75
CA VAL A 220 18.64 -5.50 9.02
C VAL A 220 17.41 -4.69 9.44
N ASP A 221 16.28 -4.82 8.73
CA ASP A 221 15.05 -4.11 9.07
C ASP A 221 14.55 -4.46 10.48
N LYS A 222 14.61 -5.74 10.87
CA LYS A 222 14.29 -6.19 12.23
C LYS A 222 15.14 -5.47 13.28
N LEU A 223 16.45 -5.45 13.08
CA LEU A 223 17.39 -4.85 14.04
C LEU A 223 17.28 -3.32 14.10
N ILE A 224 16.95 -2.66 12.98
CA ILE A 224 16.61 -1.23 12.96
C ILE A 224 15.36 -0.97 13.80
N GLU A 225 14.30 -1.76 13.60
CA GLU A 225 13.04 -1.60 14.33
C GLU A 225 13.20 -1.84 15.84
N GLU A 226 13.97 -2.87 16.23
CA GLU A 226 14.25 -3.19 17.64
C GLU A 226 15.05 -2.10 18.36
N GLN A 227 15.87 -1.32 17.64
CA GLN A 227 16.60 -0.17 18.17
C GLN A 227 15.84 1.16 18.10
N GLY A 228 14.52 1.13 17.86
CA GLY A 228 13.68 2.33 17.86
C GLY A 228 13.49 2.98 16.49
N GLY A 229 13.92 2.32 15.41
CA GLY A 229 13.60 2.71 14.04
C GLY A 229 14.64 3.62 13.37
N LEU A 230 14.16 4.44 12.43
CA LEU A 230 15.01 5.27 11.57
C LEU A 230 15.74 6.36 12.34
N VAL A 231 17.03 6.54 12.05
CA VAL A 231 17.88 7.55 12.68
C VAL A 231 18.17 8.73 11.73
N TRP A 232 18.50 9.90 12.29
CA TRP A 232 18.72 11.13 11.52
C TRP A 232 20.07 11.79 11.81
N GLU A 233 20.77 11.31 12.84
CA GLU A 233 22.01 11.86 13.37
C GLU A 233 23.15 10.84 13.19
N PRO A 234 24.39 11.30 12.90
CA PRO A 234 25.54 10.42 12.68
C PRO A 234 25.84 9.51 13.87
N GLU A 235 25.74 10.01 15.10
CA GLU A 235 26.05 9.26 16.32
C GLU A 235 25.06 8.12 16.53
N LYS A 236 23.77 8.37 16.23
CA LYS A 236 22.71 7.36 16.32
C LYS A 236 22.88 6.29 15.23
N PHE A 237 23.30 6.70 14.03
CA PHE A 237 23.63 5.76 12.97
C PHE A 237 24.81 4.86 13.32
N GLU A 238 25.87 5.43 13.91
CA GLU A 238 27.03 4.65 14.34
C GLU A 238 26.64 3.59 15.38
N ALA A 239 25.85 3.97 16.39
CA ALA A 239 25.34 3.05 17.40
C ALA A 239 24.47 1.94 16.78
N LEU A 240 23.56 2.31 15.88
CA LEU A 240 22.70 1.36 15.15
C LEU A 240 23.53 0.40 14.29
N LYS A 241 24.53 0.91 13.57
CA LYS A 241 25.43 0.12 12.73
C LYS A 241 26.22 -0.91 13.55
N GLU A 242 26.78 -0.51 14.69
CA GLU A 242 27.53 -1.45 15.55
C GLU A 242 26.61 -2.50 16.18
N HIS A 243 25.38 -2.15 16.55
CA HIS A 243 24.39 -3.14 16.98
C HIS A 243 24.06 -4.14 15.86
N VAL A 244 23.78 -3.66 14.65
CA VAL A 244 23.54 -4.55 13.50
C VAL A 244 24.75 -5.43 13.23
N ARG A 245 25.96 -4.87 13.27
CA ARG A 245 27.20 -5.62 13.06
C ARG A 245 27.35 -6.80 14.02
N ALA A 246 26.95 -6.63 15.28
CA ALA A 246 27.01 -7.68 16.29
C ALA A 246 25.95 -8.77 16.08
N GLU A 247 24.71 -8.39 15.77
CA GLU A 247 23.55 -9.29 15.83
C GLU A 247 23.10 -9.85 14.47
N LEU A 248 23.58 -9.29 13.35
CA LEU A 248 23.09 -9.63 12.01
C LEU A 248 23.28 -11.10 11.66
N GLY A 249 24.41 -11.71 12.05
CA GLY A 249 24.71 -13.10 11.73
C GLY A 249 23.64 -14.07 12.23
N ASP A 250 23.33 -14.01 13.54
CA ASP A 250 22.34 -14.88 14.17
C ASP A 250 20.92 -14.55 13.72
N THR A 251 20.61 -13.26 13.58
CA THR A 251 19.31 -12.80 13.10
C THR A 251 18.99 -13.35 11.71
N VAL A 252 19.94 -13.31 10.78
CA VAL A 252 19.75 -13.84 9.42
C VAL A 252 19.63 -15.36 9.43
N VAL A 253 20.34 -16.07 10.31
CA VAL A 253 20.17 -17.53 10.47
C VAL A 253 18.76 -17.87 10.95
N GLU A 254 18.20 -17.11 11.89
CA GLU A 254 16.83 -17.28 12.36
C GLU A 254 15.82 -17.08 11.22
N ILE A 255 15.92 -15.95 10.51
CA ILE A 255 15.02 -15.61 9.39
C ILE A 255 15.13 -16.66 8.28
N ALA A 256 16.34 -17.07 7.90
CA ALA A 256 16.56 -18.07 6.87
C ALA A 256 15.94 -19.43 7.22
N LYS A 257 15.93 -19.84 8.49
CA LYS A 257 15.24 -21.07 8.94
C LYS A 257 13.72 -20.95 8.80
N GLN A 258 13.15 -19.78 9.14
CA GLN A 258 11.71 -19.54 8.96
C GLN A 258 11.33 -19.56 7.48
N VAL A 259 12.07 -18.82 6.65
CA VAL A 259 11.89 -18.77 5.20
C VAL A 259 12.03 -20.15 4.57
N GLU A 260 13.04 -20.93 4.96
CA GLU A 260 13.18 -22.31 4.48
C GLU A 260 11.96 -23.17 4.83
N THR A 261 11.46 -23.07 6.06
CA THR A 261 10.28 -23.84 6.48
C THR A 261 9.07 -23.47 5.63
N ILE A 262 8.86 -22.17 5.36
CA ILE A 262 7.79 -21.66 4.47
C ILE A 262 7.95 -22.26 3.06
N LEU A 263 9.14 -22.19 2.48
CA LEU A 263 9.41 -22.66 1.12
C LEU A 263 9.26 -24.18 0.99
N THR A 264 9.71 -24.95 1.99
CA THR A 264 9.54 -26.40 2.03
C THR A 264 8.06 -26.80 2.09
N THR A 265 7.25 -26.10 2.88
CA THR A 265 5.79 -26.31 2.92
C THR A 265 5.14 -25.92 1.59
N ALA A 266 5.49 -24.76 1.02
CA ALA A 266 4.97 -24.30 -0.26
C ALA A 266 5.34 -25.24 -1.43
N PHE A 267 6.56 -25.79 -1.42
CA PHE A 267 6.99 -26.80 -2.39
C PHE A 267 6.13 -28.07 -2.29
N SER A 268 5.84 -28.51 -1.06
CA SER A 268 4.98 -29.68 -0.81
C SER A 268 3.55 -29.46 -1.31
N ILE A 269 2.99 -28.26 -1.10
CA ILE A 269 1.69 -27.85 -1.65
C ILE A 269 1.74 -27.86 -3.18
N ASN A 270 2.74 -27.20 -3.79
CA ASN A 270 2.91 -27.14 -5.24
C ASN A 270 3.06 -28.53 -5.88
N LYS A 271 3.73 -29.47 -5.21
CA LYS A 271 3.82 -30.86 -5.66
C LYS A 271 2.44 -31.54 -5.68
N LYS A 272 1.61 -31.32 -4.66
CA LYS A 272 0.22 -31.83 -4.62
C LYS A 272 -0.65 -31.20 -5.71
N LEU A 273 -0.48 -29.91 -6.02
CA LEU A 273 -1.22 -29.21 -7.07
C LEU A 273 -0.98 -29.78 -8.49
N LYS A 274 0.18 -30.38 -8.75
CA LYS A 274 0.52 -31.02 -10.04
C LYS A 274 -0.03 -32.45 -10.20
N GLY A 275 -0.72 -32.97 -9.18
CA GLY A 275 -1.32 -34.30 -9.21
C GLY A 275 -2.54 -34.40 -10.12
N ARG A 276 -3.26 -35.54 -10.07
CA ARG A 276 -4.49 -35.74 -10.83
C ARG A 276 -5.56 -34.76 -10.37
N VAL A 277 -5.99 -33.86 -11.26
CA VAL A 277 -7.02 -32.85 -10.98
C VAL A 277 -8.40 -33.42 -11.33
N ASP A 278 -9.27 -33.55 -10.32
CA ASP A 278 -10.70 -33.71 -10.53
C ASP A 278 -11.31 -32.35 -10.89
N LEU A 279 -12.16 -32.31 -11.91
CA LEU A 279 -12.83 -31.09 -12.37
C LEU A 279 -13.67 -30.44 -11.24
N SER A 280 -14.19 -31.24 -10.30
CA SER A 280 -14.92 -30.75 -9.13
C SER A 280 -14.08 -29.88 -8.19
N MET A 281 -12.75 -30.04 -8.21
CA MET A 281 -11.80 -29.33 -7.34
C MET A 281 -11.07 -28.19 -8.05
N ALA A 282 -11.27 -28.01 -9.37
CA ALA A 282 -10.46 -27.11 -10.20
C ALA A 282 -10.41 -25.66 -9.66
N PHE A 283 -11.55 -25.11 -9.23
CA PHE A 283 -11.61 -23.74 -8.68
C PHE A 283 -10.82 -23.61 -7.37
N ALA A 284 -10.93 -24.58 -6.47
CA ALA A 284 -10.19 -24.57 -5.21
C ALA A 284 -8.67 -24.67 -5.44
N LEU A 285 -8.23 -25.53 -6.38
CA LEU A 285 -6.81 -25.65 -6.72
C LEU A 285 -6.26 -24.38 -7.39
N SER A 286 -7.05 -23.73 -8.25
CA SER A 286 -6.69 -22.45 -8.86
C SER A 286 -6.57 -21.34 -7.81
N ASP A 287 -7.52 -21.26 -6.88
CA ASP A 287 -7.48 -20.29 -5.78
C ASP A 287 -6.28 -20.53 -4.85
N ILE A 288 -5.98 -21.78 -4.50
CA ILE A 288 -4.79 -22.13 -3.71
C ILE A 288 -3.51 -21.67 -4.41
N LYS A 289 -3.40 -21.91 -5.72
CA LYS A 289 -2.25 -21.46 -6.51
C LYS A 289 -2.11 -19.93 -6.46
N ALA A 290 -3.20 -19.19 -6.68
CA ALA A 290 -3.20 -17.74 -6.59
C ALA A 290 -2.83 -17.23 -5.19
N GLN A 291 -3.31 -17.90 -4.13
CA GLN A 291 -2.96 -17.58 -2.75
C GLN A 291 -1.46 -17.78 -2.48
N LEU A 292 -0.85 -18.86 -2.98
CA LEU A 292 0.59 -19.10 -2.85
C LEU A 292 1.41 -17.99 -3.53
N GLU A 293 1.05 -17.63 -4.77
CA GLU A 293 1.75 -16.59 -5.54
C GLU A 293 1.61 -15.20 -4.90
N ALA A 294 0.52 -14.94 -4.19
CA ALA A 294 0.32 -13.70 -3.44
C ALA A 294 1.12 -13.63 -2.12
N LEU A 295 1.45 -14.77 -1.52
CA LEU A 295 2.17 -14.84 -0.24
C LEU A 295 3.68 -15.07 -0.39
N ILE A 296 4.10 -15.72 -1.48
CA ILE A 296 5.49 -16.05 -1.76
C ILE A 296 5.82 -15.54 -3.17
N TYR A 297 6.63 -14.49 -3.20
CA TYR A 297 7.13 -13.81 -4.38
C TYR A 297 8.58 -13.36 -4.12
N ARG A 298 9.28 -12.85 -5.14
CA ARG A 298 10.65 -12.34 -4.95
C ARG A 298 10.64 -11.13 -4.00
N GLY A 299 11.37 -11.20 -2.88
CA GLY A 299 11.43 -10.12 -1.89
C GLY A 299 10.42 -10.25 -0.74
N PHE A 300 9.64 -11.33 -0.69
CA PHE A 300 8.54 -11.45 0.27
C PHE A 300 8.99 -11.40 1.73
N ALA A 301 10.23 -11.76 2.06
CA ALA A 301 10.68 -11.75 3.46
C ALA A 301 10.81 -10.31 3.97
N THR A 302 11.46 -9.45 3.21
CA THR A 302 11.58 -8.02 3.52
C THR A 302 10.23 -7.31 3.37
N ASP A 303 9.52 -7.53 2.26
CA ASP A 303 8.29 -6.79 1.93
C ASP A 303 7.13 -7.09 2.90
N CYS A 304 6.99 -8.34 3.36
CA CYS A 304 5.99 -8.69 4.38
C CYS A 304 6.44 -8.33 5.81
N GLY A 305 7.75 -8.20 6.02
CA GLY A 305 8.37 -7.95 7.32
C GLY A 305 8.49 -9.20 8.20
N TRP A 306 9.52 -9.19 9.04
CA TRP A 306 9.91 -10.32 9.90
C TRP A 306 8.78 -10.80 10.84
N LYS A 307 7.92 -9.87 11.31
CA LYS A 307 6.77 -10.19 12.19
C LYS A 307 5.72 -11.07 11.51
N ARG A 308 5.62 -11.04 10.17
CA ARG A 308 4.63 -11.79 9.39
C ARG A 308 5.13 -13.16 8.94
N LEU A 309 6.44 -13.46 9.02
CA LEU A 309 6.97 -14.78 8.62
C LEU A 309 6.29 -15.96 9.35
N PRO A 310 6.04 -15.91 10.67
CA PRO A 310 5.28 -16.97 11.35
C PRO A 310 3.84 -17.11 10.85
N ASP A 311 3.19 -15.99 10.51
CA ASP A 311 1.83 -15.98 9.95
C ASP A 311 1.80 -16.61 8.56
N ILE A 312 2.77 -16.28 7.69
CA ILE A 312 2.87 -16.88 6.36
C ILE A 312 2.99 -18.40 6.46
N LEU A 313 3.81 -18.92 7.38
CA LEU A 313 3.89 -20.36 7.62
C LEU A 313 2.56 -20.94 8.12
N ARG A 314 1.84 -20.23 9.00
CA ARG A 314 0.51 -20.64 9.47
C ARG A 314 -0.50 -20.68 8.31
N TYR A 315 -0.46 -19.73 7.38
CA TYR A 315 -1.29 -19.74 6.18
C TYR A 315 -0.94 -20.91 5.25
N MET A 316 0.34 -21.26 5.10
CA MET A 316 0.73 -22.46 4.34
C MET A 316 0.15 -23.74 4.96
N LYS A 317 0.25 -23.88 6.29
CA LYS A 317 -0.37 -25.03 7.01
C LYS A 317 -1.89 -25.05 6.87
N ALA A 318 -2.54 -23.88 6.78
CA ALA A 318 -3.97 -23.79 6.51
C ALA A 318 -4.33 -24.31 5.12
N ILE A 319 -3.51 -23.99 4.10
CA ILE A 319 -3.65 -24.51 2.74
C ILE A 319 -3.49 -26.04 2.74
N GLU A 320 -2.50 -26.60 3.43
CA GLU A 320 -2.33 -28.06 3.50
C GLU A 320 -3.57 -28.75 4.08
N ARG A 321 -4.12 -28.21 5.18
CA ARG A 321 -5.35 -28.70 5.80
C ARG A 321 -6.58 -28.57 4.90
N ARG A 322 -6.65 -27.49 4.11
CA ARG A 322 -7.69 -27.33 3.08
C ARG A 322 -7.58 -28.44 2.04
N MET A 323 -6.39 -28.69 1.51
CA MET A 323 -6.15 -29.73 0.51
C MET A 323 -6.45 -31.15 1.01
N GLU A 324 -6.25 -31.43 2.30
CA GLU A 324 -6.60 -32.72 2.90
C GLU A 324 -8.12 -32.93 2.99
N LYS A 325 -8.88 -31.86 3.29
CA LYS A 325 -10.34 -31.92 3.41
C LYS A 325 -11.08 -31.78 2.08
N LEU A 326 -10.45 -31.15 1.09
CA LEU A 326 -11.06 -30.83 -0.20
C LEU A 326 -11.65 -32.06 -0.92
N PRO A 327 -10.99 -33.24 -0.99
CA PRO A 327 -11.57 -34.43 -1.61
C PRO A 327 -12.74 -35.03 -0.84
N ILE A 328 -12.89 -34.73 0.45
CA ILE A 328 -13.94 -35.29 1.32
C ILE A 328 -15.25 -34.52 1.12
N ASP A 329 -15.19 -33.19 1.05
CA ASP A 329 -16.36 -32.34 0.87
C ASP A 329 -16.04 -31.11 -0.02
N PRO A 330 -15.97 -31.30 -1.35
CA PRO A 330 -15.71 -30.20 -2.29
C PRO A 330 -16.79 -29.11 -2.26
N ASN A 331 -18.03 -29.47 -1.93
CA ASN A 331 -19.16 -28.52 -1.90
C ASN A 331 -19.02 -27.53 -0.74
N LYS A 332 -18.62 -27.99 0.44
CA LYS A 332 -18.34 -27.10 1.58
C LYS A 332 -17.19 -26.14 1.29
N ASP A 333 -16.12 -26.62 0.66
CA ASP A 333 -15.01 -25.76 0.23
C ASP A 333 -15.53 -24.68 -0.74
N ARG A 334 -16.31 -25.08 -1.75
CA ARG A 334 -16.90 -24.17 -2.74
C ARG A 334 -17.76 -23.07 -2.08
N ILE A 335 -18.58 -23.40 -1.09
CA ILE A 335 -19.39 -22.41 -0.35
C ILE A 335 -18.51 -21.40 0.37
N GLN A 336 -17.42 -21.86 1.01
CA GLN A 336 -16.48 -20.98 1.71
C GLN A 336 -15.67 -20.12 0.73
N LEU A 337 -15.25 -20.69 -0.39
CA LEU A 337 -14.54 -20.00 -1.46
C LEU A 337 -15.37 -18.85 -2.03
N LEU A 338 -16.65 -19.08 -2.33
CA LEU A 338 -17.55 -18.03 -2.83
C LEU A 338 -17.63 -16.81 -1.90
N LYS A 339 -17.57 -17.03 -0.57
CA LYS A 339 -17.53 -15.92 0.40
C LYS A 339 -16.21 -15.15 0.35
N ILE A 340 -15.10 -15.86 0.21
CA ILE A 340 -13.78 -15.24 0.08
C ILE A 340 -13.68 -14.46 -1.23
N GLU A 341 -14.14 -15.01 -2.34
CA GLU A 341 -14.14 -14.34 -3.65
C GLU A 341 -14.97 -13.05 -3.63
N ALA A 342 -16.15 -13.07 -3.01
CA ALA A 342 -16.99 -11.88 -2.89
C ALA A 342 -16.25 -10.74 -2.17
N VAL A 343 -15.68 -11.01 -0.99
CA VAL A 343 -14.96 -9.99 -0.22
C VAL A 343 -13.63 -9.60 -0.88
N THR A 344 -12.95 -10.53 -1.54
CA THR A 344 -11.73 -10.24 -2.32
C THR A 344 -12.03 -9.28 -3.46
N LYS A 345 -13.17 -9.44 -4.13
CA LYS A 345 -13.62 -8.51 -5.19
C LYS A 345 -13.86 -7.12 -4.64
N GLU A 346 -14.59 -6.99 -3.52
CA GLU A 346 -14.82 -5.72 -2.84
C GLU A 346 -13.49 -5.05 -2.44
N TYR A 347 -12.51 -5.83 -1.97
CA TYR A 347 -11.16 -5.33 -1.69
C TYR A 347 -10.42 -4.83 -2.94
N GLN A 348 -10.52 -5.53 -4.07
CA GLN A 348 -9.93 -5.05 -5.33
C GLN A 348 -10.61 -3.77 -5.83
N GLU A 349 -11.93 -3.66 -5.67
CA GLU A 349 -12.67 -2.43 -5.99
C GLU A 349 -12.20 -1.26 -5.12
N LEU A 350 -11.98 -1.47 -3.82
CA LEU A 350 -11.37 -0.47 -2.94
C LEU A 350 -9.97 -0.05 -3.44
N LYS A 351 -9.11 -1.01 -3.77
CA LYS A 351 -7.77 -0.71 -4.33
C LYS A 351 -7.85 0.07 -5.63
N ASN A 352 -8.79 -0.23 -6.51
CA ASN A 352 -8.98 0.47 -7.78
C ASN A 352 -9.49 1.91 -7.60
N LYS A 353 -10.09 2.24 -6.45
CA LYS A 353 -10.46 3.62 -6.10
C LYS A 353 -9.28 4.45 -5.63
N ILE A 354 -8.16 3.83 -5.24
CA ILE A 354 -6.94 4.54 -4.87
C ILE A 354 -6.33 5.13 -6.14
N PRO A 355 -6.19 6.46 -6.25
CA PRO A 355 -5.65 7.09 -7.44
C PRO A 355 -4.24 6.59 -7.77
N LYS A 356 -3.91 6.54 -9.06
CA LYS A 356 -2.55 6.19 -9.49
C LYS A 356 -1.54 7.16 -8.89
N GLY A 357 -0.42 6.64 -8.42
CA GLY A 357 0.63 7.43 -7.74
C GLY A 357 0.29 7.81 -6.29
N ALA A 358 -0.93 7.55 -5.81
CA ALA A 358 -1.27 7.72 -4.40
C ALA A 358 -0.70 6.56 -3.57
N VAL A 359 -0.34 6.88 -2.33
CA VAL A 359 0.07 5.91 -1.33
C VAL A 359 -1.11 5.03 -0.95
N VAL A 360 -0.90 3.71 -0.94
CA VAL A 360 -1.89 2.77 -0.39
C VAL A 360 -1.93 2.91 1.13
N PRO A 361 -3.06 3.31 1.73
CA PRO A 361 -3.16 3.47 3.18
C PRO A 361 -2.91 2.14 3.91
N GLU A 362 -2.33 2.22 5.11
CA GLU A 362 -1.98 1.02 5.88
C GLU A 362 -3.22 0.18 6.23
N ALA A 363 -4.35 0.82 6.52
CA ALA A 363 -5.63 0.13 6.73
C ALA A 363 -6.03 -0.74 5.52
N VAL A 364 -5.76 -0.27 4.29
CA VAL A 364 -6.02 -1.03 3.06
C VAL A 364 -5.03 -2.19 2.90
N LYS A 365 -3.77 -2.02 3.31
CA LYS A 365 -2.80 -3.13 3.32
C LYS A 365 -3.21 -4.20 4.33
N GLU A 366 -3.68 -3.82 5.52
CA GLU A 366 -4.10 -4.76 6.55
C GLU A 366 -5.29 -5.65 6.13
N ILE A 367 -6.18 -5.16 5.24
CA ILE A 367 -7.25 -5.99 4.68
C ILE A 367 -6.71 -7.22 3.94
N HIS A 368 -5.53 -7.13 3.30
CA HIS A 368 -4.89 -8.29 2.68
C HIS A 368 -4.64 -9.41 3.72
N TRP A 369 -4.16 -9.05 4.91
CA TRP A 369 -3.93 -9.99 6.00
C TRP A 369 -5.24 -10.50 6.60
N MET A 370 -6.26 -9.65 6.74
CA MET A 370 -7.59 -10.08 7.18
C MET A 370 -8.19 -11.15 6.24
N LEU A 371 -7.94 -11.07 4.93
CA LEU A 371 -8.35 -12.11 3.97
C LEU A 371 -7.64 -13.44 4.24
N GLN A 372 -6.36 -13.43 4.64
CA GLN A 372 -5.64 -14.65 5.03
C GLN A 372 -6.19 -15.23 6.34
N GLU A 373 -6.51 -14.38 7.32
CA GLU A 373 -7.15 -14.84 8.55
C GLU A 373 -8.54 -15.45 8.29
N LEU A 374 -9.32 -14.84 7.39
CA LEU A 374 -10.61 -15.38 6.96
C LEU A 374 -10.45 -16.79 6.37
N ARG A 375 -9.43 -16.99 5.52
CA ARG A 375 -9.09 -18.31 4.95
C ARG A 375 -8.75 -19.33 6.04
N VAL A 376 -7.95 -18.95 7.04
CA VAL A 376 -7.67 -19.82 8.20
C VAL A 376 -8.97 -20.20 8.93
N SER A 377 -9.86 -19.22 9.17
CA SER A 377 -11.13 -19.44 9.88
C SER A 377 -12.10 -20.37 9.14
N PHE A 378 -12.03 -20.44 7.81
CA PHE A 378 -12.89 -21.32 7.02
C PHE A 378 -12.30 -22.72 6.85
N PHE A 379 -11.03 -22.82 6.51
CA PHE A 379 -10.43 -24.09 6.09
C PHE A 379 -9.68 -24.81 7.22
N ALA A 380 -9.18 -24.08 8.21
CA ALA A 380 -8.26 -24.59 9.22
C ALA A 380 -8.45 -23.95 10.61
N GLN A 381 -9.69 -23.90 11.10
CA GLN A 381 -10.08 -23.31 12.40
C GLN A 381 -9.16 -23.69 13.57
N GLN A 382 -8.69 -24.94 13.58
CA GLN A 382 -7.83 -25.47 14.62
C GLN A 382 -6.37 -24.97 14.56
N LEU A 383 -6.04 -24.01 13.68
CA LEU A 383 -4.80 -23.21 13.75
C LEU A 383 -4.98 -21.90 14.51
N GLY A 384 -6.22 -21.46 14.74
CA GLY A 384 -6.51 -20.18 15.37
C GLY A 384 -6.20 -18.96 14.50
N THR A 385 -6.82 -17.83 14.88
CA THR A 385 -6.58 -16.50 14.31
C THR A 385 -6.20 -15.55 15.45
N PRO A 386 -5.32 -14.54 15.23
CA PRO A 386 -4.87 -13.63 16.29
C PRO A 386 -6.00 -12.73 16.82
N TYR A 387 -7.06 -12.56 16.05
CA TYR A 387 -8.29 -11.86 16.41
C TYR A 387 -9.49 -12.57 15.78
N PRO A 388 -10.72 -12.37 16.28
CA PRO A 388 -11.88 -12.97 15.64
C PRO A 388 -12.15 -12.32 14.28
N VAL A 389 -12.37 -13.15 13.25
CA VAL A 389 -12.53 -12.72 11.86
C VAL A 389 -13.76 -13.39 11.24
N SER A 390 -14.43 -12.69 10.33
CA SER A 390 -15.53 -13.20 9.51
C SER A 390 -15.64 -12.37 8.22
N ASP A 391 -16.35 -12.87 7.21
CA ASP A 391 -16.57 -12.12 5.96
C ASP A 391 -17.21 -10.75 6.24
N LYS A 392 -18.18 -10.69 7.18
CA LYS A 392 -18.77 -9.43 7.64
C LYS A 392 -17.74 -8.46 8.23
N ARG A 393 -16.79 -8.94 9.04
CA ARG A 393 -15.75 -8.08 9.64
C ARG A 393 -14.78 -7.54 8.60
N VAL A 394 -14.43 -8.34 7.59
CA VAL A 394 -13.58 -7.88 6.48
C VAL A 394 -14.33 -6.84 5.64
N ARG A 395 -15.62 -7.04 5.34
CA ARG A 395 -16.45 -6.01 4.66
C ARG A 395 -16.51 -4.71 5.44
N ASN A 396 -16.75 -4.77 6.75
CA ASN A 396 -16.74 -3.57 7.58
C ASN A 396 -15.37 -2.85 7.54
N ALA A 397 -14.27 -3.58 7.48
CA ALA A 397 -12.94 -2.97 7.34
C ALA A 397 -12.76 -2.30 5.97
N ILE A 398 -13.29 -2.89 4.90
CA ILE A 398 -13.34 -2.29 3.55
C ILE A 398 -14.19 -1.02 3.55
N GLU A 399 -15.37 -1.04 4.17
CA GLU A 399 -16.28 0.12 4.25
C GLU A 399 -15.72 1.29 5.08
N ASN A 400 -14.83 0.99 6.03
CA ASN A 400 -14.18 1.99 6.88
C ASN A 400 -12.91 2.62 6.25
N CYS A 401 -12.47 2.15 5.09
CA CYS A 401 -11.36 2.72 4.32
C CYS A 401 -11.89 3.68 3.24
#